data_AF-A0A219VGV6-F1
#
_entry.id   AF-A0A219VGV6-F1
#
_cell.length_a   1.000
_cell.length_b   1.000
_cell.length_c   1.000
_cell.angle_alpha   90.00
_cell.angle_beta   90.00
_cell.angle_gamma   90.00
#
_symmetry.space_group_name_H-M   'P 1'
#
loop_
_entity.id
_entity.type
_entity.pdbx_description
1 polymer ?
#
loop_
_entity_poly.entity_id
_entity_poly.type
_entity_poly.pdbx_seq_one_letter_code
_entity_poly.pdbx_strand_id
1 'polypeptide(L)' 'DVMKIGYQDVRCVESGGPEPGVGCAGRGVITSINFLEENGAYEDILYFSYDVLADVVCCGFFMLILQNK' A
#
# COMPACT_ATOMS: atom_id res chain seq x y z
N ASP A 1 15.07 3.76 -1.11
CA ASP A 1 14.83 3.62 0.34
C ASP A 1 13.34 3.43 0.50
N VAL A 2 12.91 2.25 0.96
CA VAL A 2 11.50 1.83 0.94
C VAL A 2 10.74 2.39 2.13
N MET A 3 11.44 2.64 3.24
CA MET A 3 10.89 3.22 4.47
C MET A 3 11.76 4.38 4.93
N LYS A 4 11.14 5.51 5.24
CA LYS A 4 11.79 6.65 5.90
C LYS A 4 10.98 7.11 7.09
N ILE A 5 11.67 7.53 8.14
CA ILE A 5 11.05 8.17 9.29
C ILE A 5 11.01 9.67 9.03
N GLY A 6 9.80 10.23 8.99
CA GLY A 6 9.50 11.64 8.80
C GLY A 6 9.24 12.37 10.11
N TYR A 7 8.46 13.45 10.03
CA TYR A 7 8.10 14.28 11.18
C TYR A 7 7.21 13.51 12.16
N GLN A 8 7.40 13.72 13.47
CA GLN A 8 6.64 13.04 14.55
C GLN A 8 6.63 11.51 14.43
N ASP A 9 7.77 10.91 14.07
CA ASP A 9 7.92 9.45 13.92
C ASP A 9 6.97 8.81 12.89
N VAL A 10 6.40 9.62 11.98
CA VAL A 10 5.60 9.10 10.87
C VAL A 10 6.51 8.33 9.92
N ARG A 11 6.24 7.04 9.77
CA ARG A 11 6.93 6.18 8.79
C ARG A 11 6.30 6.39 7.42
N CYS A 12 7.04 7.01 6.52
CA CYS A 12 6.69 7.12 5.11
C CYS A 12 7.24 5.89 4.38
N VAL A 13 6.38 5.14 3.72
CA VAL A 13 6.74 3.96 2.93
C VAL A 13 6.29 4.13 1.49
N GLU A 14 7.13 3.72 0.55
CA GLU A 14 6.82 3.75 -0.87
C GLU A 14 6.97 2.34 -1.43
N SER A 15 5.84 1.71 -1.81
CA SER A 15 5.84 0.38 -2.44
C SER A 15 6.13 0.42 -3.92
N GLY A 16 5.98 1.60 -4.56
CA GLY A 16 5.81 1.70 -5.99
C GLY A 16 4.47 1.12 -6.45
N GLY A 17 4.21 1.26 -7.75
CA GLY A 17 3.03 0.71 -8.43
C GLY A 17 3.42 -0.36 -9.45
N PRO A 18 2.49 -1.28 -9.78
CA PRO A 18 2.70 -2.21 -10.88
C PRO A 18 2.79 -1.47 -12.23
N GLU A 19 3.34 -2.13 -13.26
CA GLU A 19 3.32 -1.57 -14.61
C GLU A 19 1.89 -1.19 -15.05
N PRO A 20 1.70 0.00 -15.67
CA PRO A 20 0.40 0.43 -16.16
C PRO A 20 -0.20 -0.59 -17.14
N GLY A 21 -1.48 -0.92 -16.95
CA GLY A 21 -2.21 -1.81 -17.86
C GLY A 21 -2.07 -3.32 -17.59
N VAL A 22 -1.35 -3.74 -16.53
CA VAL A 22 -1.06 -5.17 -16.26
C VAL A 22 -1.95 -5.77 -15.14
N GLY A 23 -3.08 -5.15 -14.79
CA GLY A 23 -3.99 -5.70 -13.79
C GLY A 23 -5.22 -4.86 -13.48
N CYS A 24 -6.02 -5.34 -12.52
CA CYS A 24 -7.12 -4.59 -11.93
C CYS A 24 -6.67 -3.87 -10.66
N ALA A 25 -7.45 -2.87 -10.25
CA ALA A 25 -7.22 -2.06 -9.06
C ALA A 25 -6.84 -2.86 -7.81
N GLY A 26 -7.62 -3.91 -7.53
CA GLY A 26 -7.38 -4.77 -6.38
C GLY A 26 -6.05 -5.52 -6.43
N ARG A 27 -5.58 -5.93 -7.62
CA ARG A 27 -4.31 -6.67 -7.73
C ARG A 27 -3.11 -5.77 -7.45
N GLY A 28 -3.13 -4.53 -7.94
CA GLY A 28 -2.06 -3.58 -7.66
C GLY A 28 -1.90 -3.33 -6.16
N VAL A 29 -3.01 -3.15 -5.45
CA VAL A 29 -2.98 -2.88 -4.02
C VAL A 29 -2.67 -4.10 -3.17
N ILE A 30 -3.16 -5.29 -3.51
CA ILE A 30 -2.75 -6.53 -2.81
C ILE A 30 -1.23 -6.72 -2.94
N THR A 31 -0.67 -6.49 -4.12
CA THR A 31 0.78 -6.56 -4.33
C THR A 31 1.53 -5.52 -3.49
N SER A 32 1.06 -4.27 -3.45
CA SER A 32 1.64 -3.24 -2.58
C SER A 32 1.55 -3.60 -1.10
N ILE A 33 0.42 -4.16 -0.62
CA ILE A 33 0.26 -4.60 0.76
C ILE A 33 1.25 -5.71 1.09
N ASN A 34 1.30 -6.77 0.29
CA ASN A 34 2.21 -7.90 0.53
C ASN A 34 3.67 -7.43 0.59
N PHE A 35 4.07 -6.55 -0.32
CA PHE A 35 5.42 -5.98 -0.30
C PHE A 35 5.69 -5.20 0.98
N LEU A 36 4.73 -4.38 1.44
CA LEU A 36 4.87 -3.60 2.67
C LEU A 36 4.88 -4.49 3.92
N GLU A 37 4.09 -5.56 3.96
CA GLU A 37 4.11 -6.57 5.03
C GLU A 37 5.47 -7.28 5.10
N GLU A 38 6.01 -7.72 3.96
CA GLU A 38 7.34 -8.34 3.88
C GLU A 38 8.46 -7.39 4.35
N ASN A 39 8.26 -6.08 4.26
CA ASN A 39 9.20 -5.05 4.71
C ASN A 39 8.92 -4.54 6.14
N GLY A 40 8.01 -5.18 6.89
CA GLY A 40 7.71 -4.81 8.28
C GLY A 40 7.01 -3.46 8.44
N ALA A 41 6.34 -2.98 7.38
CA ALA A 41 5.74 -1.65 7.37
C ALA A 41 4.45 -1.54 8.19
N TYR A 42 3.96 -2.62 8.81
CA TYR A 42 2.69 -2.67 9.56
C TYR A 42 2.83 -3.03 11.05
N GLU A 43 4.04 -3.11 11.58
CA GLU A 43 4.25 -3.42 13.00
C GLU A 43 3.93 -2.21 13.90
N ASP A 44 3.06 -2.41 14.91
CA ASP A 44 2.69 -1.43 15.95
C ASP A 44 2.12 -0.09 15.44
N ILE A 45 1.19 -0.12 14.49
CA ILE A 45 0.59 1.09 13.88
C ILE A 45 -0.89 1.20 14.19
N LEU A 46 -1.30 2.35 14.70
CA LEU A 46 -2.71 2.64 14.99
C LEU A 46 -3.48 3.12 13.76
N TYR A 47 -2.79 3.78 12.83
CA TYR A 47 -3.38 4.38 11.65
C TYR A 47 -2.40 4.33 10.49
N PHE A 48 -2.87 3.89 9.34
CA PHE A 48 -2.11 3.83 8.10
C PHE A 48 -2.95 4.43 6.98
N SER A 49 -2.36 5.35 6.23
CA SER A 49 -2.98 5.99 5.07
C SER A 49 -2.19 5.57 3.84
N TYR A 50 -2.87 4.98 2.86
CA TYR A 50 -2.30 4.62 1.57
C TYR A 50 -2.97 5.47 0.49
N ASP A 51 -2.16 5.96 -0.44
CA ASP A 51 -2.62 6.65 -1.64
C ASP A 51 -2.43 5.74 -2.84
N VAL A 52 -3.39 5.74 -3.76
CA VAL A 52 -3.35 4.96 -4.99
C VAL A 52 -3.61 5.91 -6.14
N LEU A 53 -2.65 6.03 -7.05
CA LEU A 53 -2.85 6.82 -8.24
C LEU A 53 -3.97 6.20 -9.09
N ALA A 54 -4.96 7.04 -9.44
CA ALA A 54 -6.16 6.62 -10.14
C ALA A 54 -5.92 6.23 -11.61
N ASP A 55 -4.74 6.51 -12.16
CA ASP A 55 -4.32 6.18 -13.53
C ASP A 55 -3.91 4.70 -13.69
N VAL A 56 -3.60 4.01 -12.60
CA VAL A 56 -3.24 2.57 -12.59
C VAL A 56 -4.49 1.67 -12.56
N VAL A 57 -5.69 2.23 -12.37
CA VAL A 57 -6.90 1.46 -12.07
C VAL A 57 -8.06 1.76 -13.04
N CYS A 58 -8.43 0.77 -13.86
CA CYS A 58 -9.43 0.93 -14.92
C CYS A 58 -10.90 0.99 -14.41
N CYS A 59 -11.18 0.49 -13.21
CA CYS A 59 -12.53 0.44 -12.62
C CYS A 59 -12.40 0.64 -11.10
N GLY A 60 -13.32 1.41 -10.51
CA GLY A 60 -13.29 1.91 -9.12
C GLY A 60 -12.87 0.93 -8.03
N PHE A 61 -12.46 1.49 -6.88
CA PHE A 61 -11.80 0.77 -5.80
C PHE A 61 -12.78 0.28 -4.72
N PHE A 62 -12.68 -1.00 -4.34
CA PHE A 62 -13.28 -1.52 -3.11
C PHE A 62 -12.26 -2.43 -2.42
N MET A 63 -11.68 -1.95 -1.32
CA MET A 63 -10.72 -2.70 -0.51
C MET A 63 -11.46 -3.42 0.62
N LEU A 64 -11.39 -4.75 0.65
CA LEU A 64 -11.78 -5.54 1.82
C LEU A 64 -10.52 -5.77 2.67
N ILE A 65 -10.38 -5.08 3.80
CA ILE A 65 -9.28 -5.32 4.74
C ILE A 65 -9.75 -6.40 5.72
N LEU A 66 -9.15 -7.60 5.61
CA LEU A 66 -9.30 -8.66 6.61
C LEU A 66 -8.15 -8.52 7.62
N GLN A 67 -8.41 -7.87 8.75
CA GLN A 67 -7.48 -7.96 9.88
C GLN A 67 -7.67 -9.31 10.57
N ASN A 68 -6.71 -10.22 10.37
CA ASN A 68 -6.57 -11.36 11.26
C ASN A 68 -5.93 -10.84 12.55
N LYS A 69 -6.58 -11.12 13.67
CA LYS A 69 -6.13 -10.73 15.00
C LYS A 69 -5.12 -11.73 15.53
#